data_AF-A0A846CA57-F1
#
_entry.id   AF-A0A846CA57-F1
#
_cell.length_a   1.000
_cell.length_b   1.000
_cell.length_c   1.000
_cell.angle_alpha   90.00
_cell.angle_beta   90.00
_cell.angle_gamma   90.00
#
_symmetry.space_group_name_H-M   'P 1'
#
loop_
_entity.id
_entity.type
_entity.pdbx_description
1 polymer ?
#
loop_
_entity_poly.entity_id
_entity_poly.type
_entity_poly.pdbx_seq_one_letter_code
_entity_poly.pdbx_strand_id
1 'polypeptide(L)'
;MWSTVSAFANTDGGYIILGVSETEGKPVNPELMRTTILNLCSNEYINLKTLAELLARNADTIRTHYINPMLKEGSLQLQYPGELDHPQQAYKTVSNQNDKLI
;
A
#
# COMPACT_ATOMS: atom_id res chain seq x y z
N MET A 1 -19.55 -2.90 34.76
CA MET A 1 -19.50 -1.54 34.19
C MET A 1 -18.06 -1.31 33.77
N TRP A 2 -17.76 -1.49 32.48
CA TRP A 2 -16.39 -1.48 31.96
C TRP A 2 -16.16 -0.12 31.29
N SER A 3 -15.15 0.60 31.81
CA SER A 3 -14.74 1.91 31.33
C SER A 3 -14.08 1.81 29.96
N THR A 4 -14.47 2.75 29.12
CA THR A 4 -14.05 3.03 27.75
C THR A 4 -12.53 3.01 27.57
N VAL A 5 -12.04 2.08 26.76
CA VAL A 5 -10.71 2.16 26.13
C VAL A 5 -10.92 2.02 24.64
N SER A 6 -10.62 3.10 23.90
CA SER A 6 -9.98 3.10 22.57
C SER A 6 -10.17 4.47 21.92
N ALA A 7 -9.48 5.47 22.44
CA ALA A 7 -9.27 6.75 21.74
C ALA A 7 -7.82 6.79 21.23
N PHE A 8 -7.42 5.85 20.37
CA PHE A 8 -6.07 5.82 19.77
C PHE A 8 -6.00 5.24 18.34
N ALA A 9 -7.06 5.28 17.52
CA ALA A 9 -6.96 4.60 16.21
C ALA A 9 -7.71 5.18 15.01
N ASN A 10 -8.43 6.30 15.12
CA ASN A 10 -9.28 6.75 14.01
C ASN A 10 -9.14 8.24 13.72
N THR A 11 -8.04 8.59 13.06
CA THR A 11 -8.06 9.67 12.07
C THR A 11 -6.99 9.38 11.03
N ASP A 12 -7.43 9.40 9.79
CA ASP A 12 -6.70 9.27 8.52
C ASP A 12 -5.30 9.91 8.52
N GLY A 13 -4.30 9.17 9.00
CA GLY A 13 -2.96 9.74 9.09
C GLY A 13 -2.02 8.92 9.94
N GLY A 14 -1.31 8.01 9.31
CA GLY A 14 0.02 7.74 9.81
C GLY A 14 0.89 7.19 8.71
N TYR A 15 2.18 7.47 8.85
CA TYR A 15 3.24 6.87 8.08
C TYR A 15 4.38 6.49 9.01
N ILE A 16 4.91 5.28 8.87
CA ILE A 16 6.20 4.89 9.44
C ILE A 16 6.95 4.23 8.29
N ILE A 17 7.93 4.93 7.74
CA ILE A 17 8.78 4.44 6.65
C ILE A 17 10.06 3.91 7.31
N LEU A 18 10.16 2.58 7.44
CA LEU A 18 11.41 1.92 7.78
C LEU A 18 12.27 1.86 6.52
N GLY A 19 13.29 2.73 6.42
CA GLY A 19 14.38 2.56 5.47
C GLY A 19 14.67 3.70 4.48
N VAL A 20 14.22 4.94 4.74
CA VAL A 20 14.72 6.12 4.01
C VAL A 20 15.24 7.10 5.04
N SER A 21 16.52 7.47 4.98
CA SER A 21 17.12 8.45 5.88
C SER A 21 16.22 9.68 6.00
N GLU A 22 15.86 10.00 7.24
CA GLU A 22 15.05 11.16 7.61
C GLU A 22 15.75 12.45 7.17
N THR A 23 15.22 13.11 6.15
CA THR A 23 15.26 14.57 6.08
C THR A 23 13.97 15.08 6.72
N GLU A 24 14.06 15.30 8.03
CA GLU A 24 13.26 16.24 8.82
C GLU A 24 11.72 16.15 8.68
N GLY A 25 11.08 15.30 9.50
CA GLY A 25 9.76 15.54 10.08
C GLY A 25 8.57 15.83 9.14
N LYS A 26 8.63 15.42 7.87
CA LYS A 26 7.57 15.69 6.89
C LYS A 26 6.59 14.52 6.77
N PRO A 27 5.28 14.80 6.57
CA PRO A 27 4.32 13.77 6.20
C PRO A 27 4.83 13.07 4.94
N VAL A 28 4.82 11.75 4.96
CA VAL A 28 5.32 10.98 3.84
C VAL A 28 4.42 11.24 2.66
N ASN A 29 5.06 11.63 1.56
CA ASN A 29 4.36 12.03 0.37
C ASN A 29 3.53 10.83 -0.14
N PRO A 30 2.20 10.98 -0.38
CA PRO A 30 1.38 9.91 -0.97
C PRO A 30 1.98 9.33 -2.26
N GLU A 31 2.70 10.16 -3.02
CA GLU A 31 3.42 9.72 -4.22
C GLU A 31 4.56 8.75 -3.88
N LEU A 32 5.32 9.00 -2.81
CA LEU A 32 6.39 8.10 -2.38
C LEU A 32 5.82 6.74 -1.97
N MET A 33 4.68 6.71 -1.26
CA MET A 33 4.02 5.47 -0.88
C MET A 33 3.56 4.66 -2.08
N ARG A 34 2.96 5.33 -3.07
CA ARG A 34 2.57 4.73 -4.35
C ARG A 34 3.78 4.10 -5.04
N THR A 35 4.89 4.84 -5.13
CA THR A 35 6.14 4.34 -5.70
C THR A 35 6.67 3.12 -4.93
N THR A 36 6.64 3.14 -3.60
CA THR A 36 7.04 1.98 -2.79
C THR A 36 6.15 0.76 -3.07
N ILE A 37 4.83 0.93 -3.12
CA ILE A 37 3.89 -0.14 -3.45
C ILE A 37 4.17 -0.71 -4.84
N LEU A 38 4.39 0.16 -5.84
CA LEU A 38 4.74 -0.26 -7.20
C LEU A 38 6.05 -1.06 -7.23
N ASN A 39 7.08 -0.62 -6.51
CA ASN A 39 8.37 -1.30 -6.43
C ASN A 39 8.24 -2.68 -5.77
N LEU A 40 7.51 -2.77 -4.66
CA LEU A 40 7.24 -4.04 -3.97
C LEU A 40 6.48 -5.00 -4.89
N CYS A 41 5.38 -4.53 -5.49
CA CYS A 41 4.54 -5.32 -6.40
C CYS A 41 5.16 -5.55 -7.79
N SER A 42 6.33 -4.96 -8.11
CA SER A 42 7.01 -5.16 -9.40
C SER A 42 7.72 -6.51 -9.45
N ASN A 43 8.35 -6.90 -8.34
CA ASN A 43 9.17 -8.11 -8.27
C ASN A 43 8.32 -9.38 -8.10
N GLU A 44 7.23 -9.32 -7.31
CA GLU A 44 6.39 -10.47 -7.00
C GLU A 44 4.91 -10.10 -6.78
N TYR A 45 4.04 -11.11 -6.76
CA TYR A 45 2.63 -10.94 -6.40
C TYR A 45 2.52 -10.80 -4.88
N ILE A 46 2.13 -9.63 -4.40
CA ILE A 46 2.01 -9.36 -2.95
C ILE A 46 0.55 -9.21 -2.57
N ASN A 47 0.15 -9.92 -1.52
CA ASN A 47 -1.21 -9.83 -0.97
C ASN A 47 -1.39 -8.59 -0.10
N LEU A 48 -2.64 -8.20 0.15
CA LEU A 48 -2.95 -6.99 0.93
C LEU A 48 -2.37 -7.03 2.35
N LYS A 49 -2.36 -8.21 2.99
CA LYS A 49 -1.86 -8.41 4.35
C LYS A 49 -0.35 -8.20 4.41
N THR A 50 0.40 -8.77 3.47
CA THR A 50 1.85 -8.60 3.38
C THR A 50 2.22 -7.17 3.04
N LEU A 51 1.46 -6.48 2.18
CA LEU A 51 1.63 -5.02 1.99
C LEU A 51 1.41 -4.25 3.30
N ALA A 52 0.38 -4.60 4.07
CA ALA A 52 0.11 -4.00 5.38
C ALA A 52 1.25 -4.24 6.38
N GLU A 53 1.82 -5.44 6.40
CA GLU A 53 2.97 -5.81 7.23
C GLU A 53 4.24 -5.07 6.83
N LEU A 54 4.56 -5.03 5.52
CA LEU A 54 5.74 -4.35 4.98
C LEU A 54 5.70 -2.82 5.18
N LEU A 55 4.50 -2.23 5.06
CA LEU A 55 4.30 -0.78 5.20
C LEU A 55 3.96 -0.39 6.64
N ALA A 56 3.80 -1.34 7.56
CA ALA A 56 3.30 -1.14 8.91
C ALA A 56 2.02 -0.28 8.94
N ARG A 57 1.07 -0.58 8.04
CA ARG A 57 -0.17 0.17 7.83
C ARG A 57 -1.39 -0.73 7.82
N ASN A 58 -2.55 -0.13 8.04
CA ASN A 58 -3.81 -0.86 7.99
C ASN A 58 -4.16 -1.26 6.53
N ALA A 59 -4.59 -2.51 6.36
CA ALA A 59 -4.95 -3.11 5.08
C ALA A 59 -6.10 -2.35 4.37
N ASP A 60 -7.14 -1.93 5.10
CA ASP A 60 -8.25 -1.16 4.54
C ASP A 60 -7.82 0.22 4.06
N THR A 61 -6.90 0.88 4.79
CA THR A 61 -6.31 2.15 4.37
C THR A 61 -5.54 1.98 3.06
N ILE A 62 -4.70 0.95 2.96
CA ILE A 62 -3.94 0.63 1.74
C ILE A 62 -4.88 0.34 0.57
N ARG A 63 -5.88 -0.51 0.79
CA ARG A 63 -6.88 -0.90 -0.22
C ARG A 63 -7.59 0.31 -0.79
N THR A 64 -8.10 1.18 0.08
CA THR A 64 -8.98 2.29 -0.30
C THR A 64 -8.21 3.44 -0.93
N HIS A 65 -7.07 3.83 -0.34
CA HIS A 65 -6.34 5.05 -0.74
C HIS A 65 -5.28 4.82 -1.82
N TYR A 66 -4.77 3.59 -1.96
CA TYR A 66 -3.66 3.28 -2.88
C TYR A 66 -4.06 2.23 -3.91
N ILE A 67 -4.45 1.03 -3.47
CA ILE A 67 -4.71 -0.09 -4.40
C ILE A 67 -5.88 0.19 -5.33
N ASN A 68 -7.04 0.58 -4.80
CA ASN A 68 -8.23 0.88 -5.60
C ASN A 68 -7.98 1.96 -6.66
N PRO A 69 -7.39 3.13 -6.34
CA PRO A 69 -7.05 4.11 -7.37
C PRO A 69 -6.01 3.57 -8.37
N MET A 70 -4.98 2.84 -7.92
CA MET A 70 -3.95 2.30 -8.82
C MET A 70 -4.47 1.20 -9.76
N LEU A 71 -5.48 0.43 -9.35
CA LEU A 71 -6.19 -0.51 -10.21
C LEU A 71 -7.04 0.22 -11.26
N LYS A 72 -7.70 1.32 -10.88
CA LYS A 72 -8.47 2.16 -11.81
C LYS A 72 -7.58 2.86 -12.83
N GLU A 73 -6.41 3.32 -12.39
CA GLU A 73 -5.39 3.95 -13.24
C GLU A 73 -4.67 2.93 -14.13
N GLY A 74 -4.84 1.64 -13.87
CA GLY A 74 -4.17 0.57 -14.61
C GLY A 74 -2.67 0.52 -14.35
N SER A 75 -2.22 0.89 -13.15
CA SER A 75 -0.82 0.72 -12.70
C SER A 75 -0.60 -0.60 -11.95
N LEU A 76 -1.67 -1.18 -11.38
CA LEU A 76 -1.67 -2.50 -10.76
C LEU A 76 -2.67 -3.43 -11.47
N GLN A 77 -2.42 -4.73 -11.40
CA GLN A 77 -3.36 -5.79 -11.77
C GLN A 77 -3.64 -6.72 -10.60
N LEU A 78 -4.86 -7.25 -10.59
CA LEU A 78 -5.30 -8.32 -9.70
C LEU A 78 -4.78 -9.66 -10.23
N GLN A 79 -4.30 -10.51 -9.34
CA GLN A 79 -4.01 -11.90 -9.68
C GLN A 79 -5.31 -12.66 -10.00
N TYR A 80 -6.39 -12.39 -9.25
CA TYR A 80 -7.69 -13.02 -9.42
C TYR A 80 -8.77 -11.96 -9.69
N PRO A 81 -8.97 -11.55 -10.95
CA PRO A 81 -9.94 -10.51 -11.30
C PRO A 81 -11.41 -10.94 -11.10
N GLY A 82 -11.68 -12.25 -10.95
CA GLY A 82 -13.03 -12.78 -10.76
C GLY A 82 -13.59 -12.60 -9.33
N GLU A 83 -12.73 -12.40 -8.33
CA GLU A 83 -13.12 -12.38 -6.92
C GLU A 83 -12.34 -11.30 -6.14
N LEU A 84 -12.94 -10.11 -5.99
CA LEU A 84 -12.31 -8.96 -5.32
C LEU A 84 -11.93 -9.19 -3.84
N ASP A 85 -12.54 -10.18 -3.20
CA ASP A 85 -12.34 -10.52 -1.78
C ASP A 85 -11.72 -11.92 -1.58
N HIS A 86 -11.09 -12.48 -2.62
CA HIS A 86 -10.46 -13.78 -2.52
C HIS A 86 -9.35 -13.76 -1.44
N PRO A 87 -9.28 -14.77 -0.54
CA PRO A 87 -8.29 -14.81 0.53
C PRO A 87 -6.84 -14.88 0.04
N GLN A 88 -6.62 -15.32 -1.21
CA GLN A 88 -5.31 -15.32 -1.87
C GLN A 88 -5.18 -14.21 -2.93
N GLN A 89 -5.98 -13.14 -2.83
CA GLN A 89 -5.85 -11.99 -3.73
C GLN A 89 -4.47 -11.36 -3.55
N ALA A 90 -3.77 -11.17 -4.66
CA ALA A 90 -2.49 -10.47 -4.70
C ALA A 90 -2.46 -9.47 -5.85
N TYR A 91 -1.61 -8.47 -5.67
CA TYR A 91 -1.45 -7.37 -6.59
C TYR A 91 -0.06 -7.40 -7.18
N LYS A 92 0.02 -7.12 -8.48
CA LYS A 92 1.26 -7.00 -9.22
C LYS A 92 1.24 -5.73 -10.04
N THR A 93 2.38 -5.08 -10.16
CA THR A 93 2.54 -3.93 -11.04
C THR A 93 2.44 -4.38 -12.49
N VAL A 94 1.56 -3.74 -13.26
CA VAL A 94 1.51 -3.89 -14.72
C VAL A 94 2.56 -2.96 -15.29
N SER A 95 3.82 -3.38 -15.21
CA SER A 95 5.01 -2.61 -15.59
C SER A 95 4.73 -1.48 -16.58
N ASN A 96 4.70 -0.25 -16.07
CA ASN A 96 4.76 0.93 -16.91
C ASN A 96 5.83 1.86 -16.34
N GLN A 97 6.93 2.01 -17.10
CA GLN A 97 7.97 3.03 -16.96
C GLN A 97 8.91 2.91 -15.75
N ASN A 98 9.94 2.06 -15.80
CA ASN A 98 11.31 2.45 -15.39
C ASN A 98 12.41 1.47 -15.83
N ASP A 99 12.22 0.77 -16.96
CA ASP A 99 13.36 0.43 -17.82
C ASP A 99 13.76 1.69 -18.60
N LYS A 100 14.25 2.70 -17.89
CA LYS A 100 14.96 3.82 -18.50
C LYS A 100 16.37 3.79 -17.97
N LEU A 101 17.09 2.79 -18.47
CA LEU A 101 18.54 2.78 -18.58
C LEU A 101 18.98 4.18 -19.05
N ILE A 102 19.74 4.87 -18.20
CA ILE A 102 20.75 5.84 -18.63
C ILE A 102 22.07 5.48 -17.96
#